data_AF-A0A8S2Z966-F1
#
_entry.id   AF-A0A8S2Z966-F1
#
_cell.length_a   1.000
_cell.length_b   1.000
_cell.length_c   1.000
_cell.angle_alpha   90.00
_cell.angle_beta   90.00
_cell.angle_gamma   90.00
#
_symmetry.space_group_name_H-M   'P 1'
#
loop_
_entity.id
_entity.type
_entity.pdbx_description
1 polymer ?
#
loop_
_entity_poly.entity_id
_entity_poly.type
_entity_poly.pdbx_seq_one_letter_code
_entity_poly.pdbx_strand_id
1 'polypeptide(L)' 'SSTTMTLAEQQSSATAAGNVFAEPEDKETPLIYRNPVPACIEKVMLTSNHEDMFIVKLLTRQTRRPEIGDKFSSRHGQKG' A
#
# COMPACT_ATOMS: atom_id res chain seq x y z
N SER A 1 23.70 6.81 -40.40
CA SER A 1 22.83 7.61 -41.29
C SER A 1 21.42 7.58 -40.72
N SER A 2 21.04 8.48 -39.82
CA SER A 2 20.57 9.85 -40.05
C SER A 2 19.50 9.93 -41.12
N THR A 3 18.25 10.21 -40.72
CA THR A 3 17.51 11.42 -41.13
C THR A 3 16.21 11.50 -40.32
N THR A 4 16.17 12.44 -39.38
CA THR A 4 14.94 12.93 -38.75
C THR A 4 14.45 14.10 -39.60
N MET A 5 13.16 14.14 -39.94
CA MET A 5 12.52 15.37 -40.45
C MET A 5 11.28 15.70 -39.63
N THR A 6 11.39 16.80 -38.89
CA THR A 6 10.31 17.50 -38.21
C THR A 6 9.72 18.51 -39.19
N LEU A 7 8.40 18.49 -39.40
CA LEU A 7 7.67 19.62 -39.97
C LEU A 7 6.54 20.02 -39.02
N ALA A 8 6.53 21.30 -38.66
CA ALA A 8 5.46 21.97 -37.95
C ALA A 8 4.81 22.95 -38.95
N GLU A 9 3.49 22.86 -39.12
CA GLU A 9 2.73 23.93 -39.80
C GLU A 9 1.27 24.02 -39.31
N GLN A 10 1.00 25.15 -38.64
CA GLN A 10 -0.18 26.04 -38.59
C GLN A 10 -1.63 25.51 -38.66
N GLN A 11 -2.30 25.58 -37.50
CA GLN A 11 -3.55 26.29 -37.17
C GLN A 11 -4.71 26.38 -38.21
N SER A 12 -5.85 25.74 -37.94
CA SER A 12 -7.19 26.38 -37.88
C SER A 12 -8.37 25.38 -37.73
N SER A 13 -9.46 25.92 -37.18
CA SER A 13 -10.86 25.45 -37.22
C SER A 13 -11.37 24.54 -36.08
N ALA A 14 -12.53 24.97 -35.57
CA ALA A 14 -13.22 24.50 -34.39
C ALA A 14 -13.57 23.00 -34.41
N THR A 15 -13.47 22.35 -33.26
CA THR A 15 -14.17 21.08 -33.02
C THR A 15 -14.76 21.08 -31.62
N ALA A 16 -16.10 21.09 -31.62
CA ALA A 16 -17.06 20.50 -30.71
C ALA A 16 -16.74 20.40 -29.21
N ALA A 17 -17.73 20.79 -28.42
CA ALA A 17 -17.90 20.45 -27.02
C ALA A 17 -17.59 18.97 -26.74
N GLY A 18 -16.33 18.68 -26.42
CA GLY A 18 -15.90 17.40 -25.90
C GLY A 18 -16.12 17.42 -24.41
N ASN A 19 -17.30 16.96 -23.97
CA ASN A 19 -17.41 16.43 -22.63
C ASN A 19 -16.53 15.18 -22.59
N VAL A 20 -15.24 15.38 -22.33
CA VAL A 20 -14.30 14.31 -22.03
C VAL A 20 -14.84 13.62 -20.79
N PHE A 21 -15.48 12.48 -20.98
CA PHE A 21 -15.57 11.48 -19.94
C PHE A 21 -14.12 11.20 -19.54
N ALA A 22 -13.67 11.90 -18.50
CA ALA A 22 -12.40 11.61 -17.88
C ALA A 22 -12.50 10.17 -17.41
N GLU A 23 -11.78 9.27 -18.06
CA GLU A 23 -11.57 7.91 -17.59
C GLU A 23 -11.17 8.01 -16.11
N PRO A 24 -11.81 7.23 -15.21
CA PRO A 24 -11.43 7.23 -13.82
C PRO A 24 -9.97 6.80 -13.72
N GLU A 25 -9.10 7.75 -13.39
CA GLU A 25 -7.70 7.49 -13.14
C GLU A 25 -7.58 6.84 -11.75
N ASP A 26 -7.41 5.52 -11.74
CA ASP A 26 -7.20 4.77 -10.50
C ASP A 26 -5.85 5.13 -9.90
N LYS A 27 -5.88 5.65 -8.68
CA LYS A 27 -4.68 6.01 -7.91
C LYS A 27 -4.28 4.87 -7.01
N GLU A 28 -3.01 4.49 -7.07
CA GLU A 28 -2.45 3.49 -6.17
C GLU A 28 -2.49 3.97 -4.71
N THR A 29 -3.04 3.12 -3.82
CA THR A 29 -3.11 3.38 -2.38
C THR A 29 -2.54 2.19 -1.59
N PRO A 30 -1.22 1.93 -1.68
CA PRO A 30 -0.64 0.74 -1.06
C PRO A 30 -0.64 0.83 0.47
N LEU A 31 -0.95 -0.30 1.12
CA LEU A 31 -0.78 -0.46 2.56
C LEU A 31 0.69 -0.81 2.87
N ILE A 32 1.40 0.09 3.56
CA ILE A 32 2.83 -0.05 3.85
C ILE A 32 3.05 -0.42 5.31
N TYR A 33 3.81 -1.48 5.56
CA TYR A 33 4.27 -1.83 6.90
C TYR A 33 5.27 -0.77 7.42
N ARG A 34 4.94 -0.08 8.51
CA ARG A 34 5.71 1.08 9.02
C ARG A 34 6.62 0.76 10.20
N ASN A 35 6.56 -0.44 10.77
CA ASN A 35 7.32 -0.76 11.97
C ASN A 35 8.83 -0.84 11.63
N PRO A 36 9.72 -0.32 12.49
CA PRO A 36 11.16 -0.31 12.20
C PRO A 36 11.81 -1.69 12.23
N VAL A 37 11.18 -2.65 12.91
CA VAL A 37 11.66 -4.04 13.00
C VAL A 37 10.88 -4.90 12.00
N PRO A 38 11.56 -5.72 11.17
CA PRO A 38 10.87 -6.60 10.24
C PRO A 38 9.98 -7.61 10.98
N ALA A 39 8.86 -7.95 10.38
CA ALA A 39 7.97 -9.01 10.86
C ALA A 39 7.77 -10.06 9.77
N CYS A 40 7.55 -11.30 10.19
CA CYS A 40 7.16 -12.39 9.31
C CYS A 40 5.63 -12.37 9.12
N ILE A 41 5.17 -12.60 7.89
CA ILE A 41 3.75 -12.86 7.63
C ILE A 41 3.48 -14.31 8.02
N GLU A 42 2.57 -14.52 8.97
CA GLU A 42 2.21 -15.85 9.45
C GLU A 42 0.96 -16.37 8.76
N LYS A 43 -0.07 -15.52 8.63
CA LYS A 43 -1.32 -15.90 7.98
C LYS A 43 -1.90 -14.74 7.18
N VAL A 44 -2.44 -15.07 6.01
CA VAL A 44 -3.26 -14.16 5.20
C VAL A 44 -4.68 -14.70 5.23
N MET A 45 -5.63 -13.83 5.58
CA MET A 45 -7.05 -14.15 5.58
C MET A 45 -7.76 -13.20 4.63
N LEU A 46 -8.51 -13.77 3.70
CA LEU A 46 -9.45 -13.06 2.86
C LEU A 46 -10.87 -13.39 3.34
N THR A 47 -11.67 -12.36 3.57
CA THR A 47 -13.09 -12.51 3.94
C THR A 47 -13.89 -11.38 3.30
N SER A 48 -15.21 -11.53 3.22
CA SER A 48 -16.13 -10.44 2.93
C SER A 48 -17.00 -10.12 4.14
N ASN A 49 -17.56 -8.92 4.21
CA ASN A 49 -18.64 -8.58 5.14
C ASN A 49 -20.02 -8.89 4.51
N HIS A 50 -21.10 -8.53 5.19
CA HIS A 50 -22.48 -8.71 4.70
C HIS A 50 -22.85 -7.75 3.54
N GLU A 51 -21.98 -6.79 3.22
CA GLU A 51 -22.12 -5.82 2.12
C GLU A 51 -21.21 -6.19 0.94
N ASP A 52 -20.70 -7.43 0.91
CA ASP A 52 -19.76 -7.95 -0.09
C ASP A 52 -18.44 -7.17 -0.23
N MET A 53 -18.08 -6.34 0.76
CA MET A 53 -16.78 -5.69 0.81
C MET A 53 -15.69 -6.67 1.24
N PHE A 54 -14.65 -6.83 0.42
CA PHE A 54 -13.49 -7.65 0.75
C PHE A 54 -12.63 -7.01 1.85
N ILE A 55 -12.27 -7.82 2.84
CA ILE A 55 -11.37 -7.49 3.95
C ILE A 55 -10.20 -8.46 3.91
N VAL A 56 -8.99 -7.92 3.80
CA VAL A 56 -7.74 -8.68 3.89
C VAL A 56 -7.13 -8.45 5.28
N LYS A 57 -6.98 -9.52 6.07
CA LYS A 57 -6.31 -9.49 7.37
C LYS A 57 -4.96 -10.20 7.29
N LEU A 58 -3.93 -9.54 7.79
CA LEU A 58 -2.57 -10.07 7.87
C LEU A 58 -2.23 -10.34 9.34
N LEU A 59 -1.91 -11.59 9.68
CA LEU A 59 -1.30 -11.94 10.95
C LEU A 59 0.21 -11.85 10.80
N THR A 60 0.87 -11.04 11.62
CA THR A 60 2.33 -10.86 11.60
C THR A 60 2.95 -11.34 12.91
N ARG A 61 4.15 -11.89 12.81
CA ARG A 61 4.94 -12.43 13.92
C ARG A 61 6.30 -11.76 13.99
N GLN A 62 6.73 -11.45 15.21
CA GLN A 62 8.11 -11.08 15.52
C GLN A 62 8.63 -12.00 16.61
N THR A 63 9.84 -12.53 16.42
CA THR A 63 10.55 -13.30 17.45
C THR A 63 11.66 -12.42 18.00
N ARG A 64 11.59 -12.09 19.30
CA ARG A 64 12.60 -11.31 20.01
C ARG A 64 13.22 -12.14 21.12
N ARG A 65 14.54 -12.00 21.31
CA ARG A 65 15.22 -12.54 22.49
C ARG A 65 15.07 -11.53 23.63
N PRO A 66 14.96 -11.97 24.89
CA PRO A 66 15.10 -11.10 26.05
C PRO A 66 16.35 -10.21 25.98
N GLU A 67 16.17 -8.91 26.21
CA GLU A 67 17.22 -7.90 26.26
C GLU A 67 17.29 -7.24 27.65
N ILE A 68 18.40 -6.55 27.95
CA ILE A 68 18.52 -5.77 29.19
C ILE A 68 17.45 -4.68 29.19
N GLY A 69 16.68 -4.59 30.27
CA GLY A 69 15.54 -3.66 30.36
C GLY A 69 14.20 -4.26 29.95
N ASP A 70 14.17 -5.49 29.44
CA ASP A 70 12.92 -6.24 29.35
C ASP A 70 12.41 -6.53 30.76
N LYS A 71 11.16 -6.16 30.99
CA LYS A 71 10.52 -6.27 32.30
C LYS A 71 10.02 -7.69 32.51
N PHE A 72 10.55 -8.38 33.51
CA PHE A 72 10.04 -9.67 33.94
C PHE A 72 9.12 -9.49 35.17
N SER A 73 8.26 -10.48 35.38
CA SER A 73 7.46 -10.55 36.60
C SER A 73 7.56 -11.95 37.18
N SER A 74 7.82 -12.00 38.48
CA SER A 74 7.70 -13.25 39.23
C SER A 74 6.24 -13.54 39.55
N ARG A 75 5.90 -14.82 39.70
CA ARG A 75 4.58 -15.29 40.16
C ARG A 75 4.23 -14.76 41.56
N HIS A 76 5.23 -14.33 42.34
CA HIS A 76 5.06 -13.83 43.71
C HIS A 76 5.19 -12.30 43.85
N GLY A 77 4.92 -11.54 42.77
CA GLY A 77 4.81 -10.08 42.87
C GLY A 77 6.13 -9.30 43.01
N GLN A 78 7.28 -9.96 42.85
CA GLN A 78 8.54 -9.23 42.63
C GLN A 78 8.54 -8.63 41.22
N LYS A 79 8.63 -7.30 41.16
CA LYS A 79 8.79 -6.54 39.92
C LYS A 79 10.30 -6.43 39.65
N GLY A 80 10.74 -6.95 38.51
CA GLY A 80 12.12 -6.92 38.04
C GLY A 80 12.18 -7.68 36.73
#